data_AF-A0A9E5A750-F1
#
_entry.id   AF-A0A9E5A750-F1
#
_cell.length_a   1.000
_cell.length_b   1.000
_cell.length_c   1.000
_cell.angle_alpha   90.00
_cell.angle_beta   90.00
_cell.angle_gamma   90.00
#
_symmetry.space_group_name_H-M   'P 1'
#
loop_
_entity.id
_entity.type
_entity.pdbx_description
1 polymer ?
#
loop_
_entity_poly.entity_id
_entity_poly.type
_entity_poly.pdbx_seq_one_letter_code
_entity_poly.pdbx_strand_id
1 'polypeptide(L)' 'MRVDVDPAVQADPALCKRLVELCPVDIFALDGAGRIATVEQNLDECTLCDLCIAAAPGRVTVVKLYAEG' A
#
# COMPACT_ATOMS: atom_id res chain seq x y z
N MET A 1 -6.25 9.81 3.78
CA MET A 1 -5.40 9.87 2.55
C MET A 1 -5.82 8.78 1.55
N ARG A 2 -5.25 8.70 0.35
CA ARG A 2 -5.50 7.59 -0.59
C ARG A 2 -4.18 6.90 -0.96
N VAL A 3 -4.21 5.58 -1.07
CA VAL A 3 -3.13 4.78 -1.65
C VAL A 3 -3.69 4.07 -2.89
N ASP A 4 -2.99 4.20 -4.01
CA ASP A 4 -3.31 3.53 -5.26
C ASP A 4 -2.25 2.45 -5.53
N VAL A 5 -2.71 1.24 -5.87
CA VAL A 5 -1.86 0.09 -6.15
C VAL A 5 -2.20 -0.42 -7.55
N ASP A 6 -1.21 -0.44 -8.43
CA ASP A 6 -1.36 -0.95 -9.80
C ASP A 6 -1.81 -2.42 -9.75
N PRO A 7 -2.89 -2.80 -10.46
CA PRO A 7 -3.37 -4.19 -10.48
C PRO A 7 -2.33 -5.20 -10.95
N ALA A 8 -1.30 -4.80 -11.71
CA ALA A 8 -0.20 -5.65 -12.12
C ALA A 8 0.64 -6.17 -10.93
N VAL A 9 0.59 -5.51 -9.76
CA VAL A 9 1.24 -6.00 -8.52
C VAL A 9 0.71 -7.38 -8.14
N GLN A 10 -0.56 -7.68 -8.42
CA GLN A 10 -1.18 -8.96 -8.08
C GLN A 10 -0.53 -10.16 -8.77
N ALA A 11 0.18 -9.94 -9.88
CA ALA A 11 0.93 -10.98 -10.59
C ALA A 11 2.30 -11.29 -9.97
N ASP A 12 2.71 -10.58 -8.91
CA ASP A 12 3.99 -10.75 -8.22
C ASP A 12 3.77 -11.04 -6.73
N PRO A 13 3.62 -12.33 -6.35
CA PRO A 13 3.38 -12.71 -4.96
C PRO A 13 4.51 -12.31 -3.99
N ALA A 14 5.75 -12.19 -4.49
CA ALA A 14 6.88 -11.76 -3.68
C ALA A 14 6.77 -10.27 -3.36
N LEU A 15 6.42 -9.45 -4.35
CA LEU A 15 6.13 -8.03 -4.14
C LEU A 15 4.91 -7.82 -3.22
N CYS A 16 3.84 -8.58 -3.39
CA CYS A 16 2.67 -8.52 -2.49
C CYS A 16 3.07 -8.75 -1.02
N LYS A 17 3.83 -9.82 -0.75
CA LYS A 17 4.34 -10.09 0.61
C LYS A 17 5.23 -8.97 1.11
N ARG A 18 6.14 -8.49 0.26
CA ARG A 18 7.08 -7.43 0.60
C ARG A 18 6.37 -6.13 1.01
N LEU A 19 5.30 -5.76 0.31
CA LEU A 19 4.49 -4.57 0.61
C LEU A 19 3.77 -4.67 1.97
N VAL A 20 3.34 -5.88 2.36
CA VAL A 20 2.77 -6.13 3.70
C VAL A 20 3.85 -6.00 4.78
N GLU A 21 5.01 -6.64 4.60
CA GLU A 21 6.09 -6.67 5.60
C GLU A 21 6.74 -5.30 5.85
N LEU A 22 6.73 -4.40 4.87
CA LEU A 22 7.45 -3.13 4.97
C LEU A 22 6.64 -2.00 5.61
N CYS A 23 5.32 -2.12 5.68
CA CYS A 23 4.49 -1.01 6.12
C CYS A 23 4.48 -0.95 7.65
N PRO A 24 5.00 0.11 8.28
CA PRO A 24 5.11 0.16 9.73
C PRO A 24 3.77 0.26 10.47
N VAL A 25 2.67 0.49 9.72
CA VAL A 25 1.32 0.67 10.26
C VAL A 25 0.30 -0.20 9.53
N ASP A 26 0.75 -1.26 8.85
CA ASP A 26 -0.11 -2.31 8.29
C ASP A 26 -1.22 -1.79 7.36
N ILE A 27 -0.95 -0.84 6.47
CA ILE A 27 -1.95 -0.38 5.47
C ILE A 27 -2.17 -1.38 4.33
N PHE A 28 -1.40 -2.48 4.30
CA PHE A 28 -1.53 -3.54 3.32
C PHE A 28 -1.70 -4.89 4.01
N ALA A 29 -2.54 -5.75 3.43
CA ALA A 29 -2.71 -7.14 3.84
C ALA A 29 -2.81 -8.05 2.61
N LEU A 30 -2.62 -9.36 2.82
CA LEU A 30 -2.96 -10.36 1.81
C LEU A 30 -4.39 -10.85 2.03
N ASP A 31 -5.16 -10.98 0.95
CA ASP A 31 -6.45 -11.67 0.99
C ASP A 31 -6.27 -13.20 1.05
N GLY A 32 -7.38 -13.94 1.15
CA GLY A 32 -7.36 -15.41 1.17
C GLY A 32 -6.81 -16.08 -0.09
N ALA A 33 -6.57 -15.33 -1.17
CA ALA A 33 -5.96 -15.78 -2.42
C ALA A 33 -4.49 -15.29 -2.57
N GLY A 34 -3.93 -14.62 -1.55
CA GLY A 34 -2.56 -14.08 -1.59
C GLY A 34 -2.42 -12.79 -2.40
N ARG A 35 -3.52 -12.11 -2.72
CA ARG A 35 -3.52 -10.81 -3.40
C ARG A 35 -3.43 -9.69 -2.39
N ILE A 36 -2.73 -8.62 -2.75
CA ILE A 36 -2.62 -7.45 -1.88
C ILE A 36 -3.94 -6.67 -1.86
N ALA A 37 -4.36 -6.29 -0.66
CA ALA A 37 -5.47 -5.39 -0.39
C ALA A 37 -5.00 -4.24 0.50
N THR A 38 -5.62 -3.07 0.33
CA THR A 38 -5.40 -1.93 1.23
C THR A 38 -6.30 -2.06 2.45
N VAL A 39 -5.75 -1.83 3.64
CA VAL A 39 -6.46 -1.85 4.92
C VAL A 39 -6.90 -0.41 5.21
N GLU A 40 -8.10 -0.04 4.75
CA GLU A 40 -8.57 1.36 4.77
C GLU A 40 -8.55 2.00 6.16
N GLN A 41 -8.90 1.24 7.20
CA GLN A 41 -8.89 1.69 8.60
C GLN A 41 -7.50 2.14 9.11
N ASN A 42 -6.41 1.70 8.48
CA ASN A 42 -5.05 2.02 8.89
C ASN A 42 -4.46 3.18 8.05
N LEU A 43 -5.19 3.67 7.03
CA LEU A 43 -4.67 4.69 6.12
C LEU A 43 -4.34 6.01 6.84
N ASP A 44 -5.07 6.37 7.90
CA ASP A 44 -4.82 7.59 8.66
C ASP A 44 -3.54 7.53 9.50
N GLU A 45 -3.06 6.32 9.83
CA GLU A 45 -1.82 6.10 10.58
C GLU A 45 -0.56 6.16 9.69
N CYS A 46 -0.72 6.23 8.36
CA CYS A 46 0.41 6.24 7.43
C CYS A 46 1.35 7.42 7.70
N THR A 47 2.60 7.10 7.96
CA THR A 47 3.65 8.05 8.36
C THR A 47 4.38 8.72 7.19
N LEU A 48 3.95 8.48 5.95
CA LEU A 48 4.63 8.97 4.72
C LEU A 48 6.11 8.57 4.65
N CYS A 49 6.41 7.32 5.02
CA CYS A 49 7.78 6.79 5.03
C CYS A 49 8.35 6.41 3.64
N ASP A 50 7.54 6.47 2.59
CA ASP A 50 7.86 6.12 1.20
C ASP A 50 8.36 4.69 0.93
N LEU A 51 8.36 3.80 1.93
CA LEU A 51 8.86 2.43 1.79
C LEU A 51 8.09 1.62 0.74
N CYS A 52 6.77 1.79 0.65
CA CYS A 52 5.94 1.09 -0.34
C CYS A 52 6.18 1.59 -1.77
N ILE A 53 6.42 2.90 -1.94
CA ILE A 53 6.78 3.51 -3.21
C ILE A 53 8.16 3.00 -3.66
N ALA A 54 9.12 2.94 -2.74
CA ALA A 54 10.46 2.43 -3.03
C ALA A 54 10.46 0.93 -3.39
N ALA A 55 9.63 0.12 -2.74
CA ALA A 55 9.50 -1.31 -3.04
C ALA A 55 8.78 -1.58 -4.37
N ALA A 56 7.88 -0.69 -4.79
CA ALA A 56 7.08 -0.84 -6.00
C ALA A 56 7.09 0.45 -6.85
N PRO A 57 8.23 0.86 -7.42
CA PRO A 57 8.34 2.12 -8.15
C PRO A 57 7.36 2.18 -9.32
N GLY A 58 6.55 3.23 -9.38
CA GLY A 58 5.52 3.43 -10.40
C GLY A 58 4.30 2.50 -10.29
N ARG A 59 4.26 1.62 -9.28
CA ARG A 59 3.16 0.68 -9.04
C ARG A 59 2.41 0.94 -7.73
N VAL A 60 2.96 1.76 -6.84
CA VAL A 60 2.27 2.28 -5.65
C VAL A 60 2.37 3.80 -5.65
N THR A 61 1.23 4.46 -5.43
CA THR A 61 1.14 5.92 -5.31
C THR A 61 0.43 6.28 -4.01
N VAL A 62 1.02 7.15 -3.19
CA VAL A 62 0.39 7.71 -2.00
C VAL A 62 -0.04 9.15 -2.30
N VAL A 63 -1.33 9.43 -2.15
CA VAL A 63 -1.93 10.75 -2.39
C VAL A 63 -2.45 11.32 -1.08
N LYS A 64 -1.88 12.44 -0.64
CA LYS A 64 -2.44 13.22 0.46
C LYS A 64 -3.69 13.93 -0.03
N LEU A 65 -4.85 13.50 0.46
CA LEU A 65 -6.10 14.22 0.26
C LEU A 65 -6.09 15.36 1.27
N TYR A 66 -6.07 16.61 0.78
CA TYR A 66 -6.32 17.76 1.64
C TYR A 66 -7.83 17.82 1.87
N ALA A 67 -8.25 17.88 3.13
CA ALA A 67 -9.57 18.41 3.42
C ALA A 67 -9.50 19.90 3.08
N GLU A 68 -10.29 20.36 2.12
CA GLU A 68 -10.56 21.79 1.99
C GLU A 68 -11.19 22.22 3.33
N GLY A 69 -10.54 23.17 3.99
CA GLY A 69 -10.99 23.74 5.26
C GLY A 69 -12.18 24.67 5.09
#